data_AF-A0A962CPB6-F1
#
_entry.id   AF-A0A962CPB6-F1
#
_cell.length_a   1.000
_cell.length_b   1.000
_cell.length_c   1.000
_cell.angle_alpha   90.00
_cell.angle_beta   90.00
_cell.angle_gamma   90.00
#
_symmetry.space_group_name_H-M   'P 1'
#
loop_
_entity.id
_entity.type
_entity.pdbx_description
1 polymer ?
#
loop_
_entity_poly.entity_id
_entity_poly.type
_entity_poly.pdbx_seq_one_letter_code
_entity_poly.pdbx_strand_id
1 'polypeptide(L)'
;MKCSIFITMLADYKHKNPSKYLLVKLSLATVLSVFPGEVSAQSLNCFESLIFGEFVTCGAAGSVTVRPDNSTTSSCVTVGSAPQTRGRCVVTQSFPFRPIQVNVSGTTTINSGGNSMSVTNVNIVTNNGGTGTTVTAPFLNVPIGATLNVGATQASGTYTGALGVTAILQ
;
A
#
# COMPACT_ATOMS: atom_id res chain seq x y z
N MET A 1 -6.87 -26.02 -9.21
CA MET A 1 -8.14 -25.39 -8.79
C MET A 1 -8.02 -24.96 -7.33
N LYS A 2 -7.99 -23.65 -7.06
CA LYS A 2 -8.25 -23.10 -5.72
C LYS A 2 -8.92 -21.75 -5.91
N CYS A 3 -10.18 -21.74 -5.48
CA CYS A 3 -11.10 -20.62 -5.45
C CYS A 3 -10.64 -19.61 -4.39
N SER A 4 -10.67 -18.32 -4.71
CA SER A 4 -10.66 -17.25 -3.72
C SER A 4 -11.50 -16.12 -4.25
N ILE A 5 -12.78 -16.19 -3.91
CA ILE A 5 -13.76 -15.12 -4.05
C ILE A 5 -13.47 -14.14 -2.92
N PHE A 6 -12.89 -12.98 -3.26
CA PHE A 6 -12.78 -11.86 -2.33
C PHE A 6 -13.94 -10.90 -2.60
N ILE A 7 -15.10 -11.17 -1.99
CA ILE A 7 -16.21 -10.21 -1.91
C ILE A 7 -15.82 -9.21 -0.83
N THR A 8 -15.25 -8.07 -1.22
CA THR A 8 -15.28 -6.88 -0.36
C THR A 8 -16.61 -6.21 -0.59
N MET A 9 -17.56 -6.39 0.33
CA MET A 9 -18.76 -5.55 0.40
C MET A 9 -18.30 -4.12 0.69
N LEU A 10 -18.25 -3.27 -0.34
CA LEU A 10 -18.28 -1.83 -0.16
C LEU A 10 -19.75 -1.44 -0.17
N ALA A 11 -20.26 -1.08 1.01
CA ALA A 11 -21.58 -0.49 1.16
C ALA A 11 -21.70 0.69 0.19
N ASP A 12 -22.73 0.64 -0.64
CA ASP A 12 -23.13 1.67 -1.60
C ASP A 12 -23.55 2.92 -0.81
N TYR A 13 -22.58 3.77 -0.46
CA TYR A 13 -22.82 4.97 0.33
C TYR A 13 -23.33 6.08 -0.57
N LYS A 14 -24.65 6.07 -0.77
CA LYS A 14 -25.40 7.04 -1.56
C LYS A 14 -25.43 8.40 -0.86
N HIS A 15 -24.36 9.20 -0.98
CA HIS A 15 -24.34 10.54 -0.39
C HIS A 15 -24.86 11.63 -1.34
N LYS A 16 -25.87 12.32 -0.84
CA LYS A 16 -26.67 13.39 -1.43
C LYS A 16 -25.97 14.73 -1.17
N ASN A 17 -24.90 15.07 -1.91
CA ASN A 17 -24.39 16.45 -2.15
C ASN A 17 -23.12 16.43 -3.05
N PRO A 18 -22.89 17.42 -3.94
CA PRO A 18 -21.88 17.36 -5.02
C PRO A 18 -20.45 17.70 -4.58
N SER A 19 -20.09 17.40 -3.33
CA SER A 19 -18.70 17.49 -2.88
C SER A 19 -17.93 16.31 -3.47
N LYS A 20 -16.93 16.59 -4.31
CA LYS A 20 -16.17 15.57 -5.05
C LYS A 20 -15.19 14.85 -4.11
N TYR A 21 -15.63 13.74 -3.52
CA TYR A 21 -14.79 12.93 -2.63
C TYR A 21 -14.00 11.86 -3.41
N LEU A 22 -12.72 11.74 -3.10
CA LEU A 22 -11.82 10.69 -3.58
C LEU A 22 -11.59 9.70 -2.46
N LEU A 23 -12.02 8.45 -2.60
CA LEU A 23 -11.70 7.37 -1.67
C LEU A 23 -10.54 6.57 -2.26
N VAL A 24 -9.47 6.36 -1.50
CA VAL A 24 -8.28 5.71 -2.04
C VAL A 24 -7.81 4.57 -1.14
N LYS A 25 -7.84 3.35 -1.70
CA LYS A 25 -7.39 2.13 -1.03
C LYS A 25 -6.40 1.37 -1.90
N LEU A 26 -5.23 1.07 -1.36
CA LEU A 26 -4.20 0.30 -2.04
C LEU A 26 -3.99 -1.03 -1.33
N SER A 27 -4.27 -2.11 -2.04
CA SER A 27 -4.06 -3.47 -1.53
C SER A 27 -2.58 -3.85 -1.62
N LEU A 28 -2.09 -4.69 -0.72
CA LEU A 28 -0.75 -5.26 -0.81
C LEU A 28 -0.86 -6.67 -1.40
N ALA A 29 -0.25 -6.89 -2.56
CA ALA A 29 -0.19 -8.18 -3.20
C ALA A 29 1.13 -8.88 -2.83
N THR A 30 1.02 -10.00 -2.14
CA THR A 30 2.17 -10.85 -1.82
C THR A 30 2.53 -11.72 -3.02
N VAL A 31 3.77 -11.64 -3.50
CA VAL A 31 4.30 -12.59 -4.48
C VAL A 31 5.30 -13.48 -3.76
N LEU A 32 4.91 -14.73 -3.49
CA LEU A 32 5.81 -15.77 -2.99
C LEU A 32 6.61 -16.33 -4.16
N SER A 33 7.86 -15.92 -4.30
CA SER A 33 8.83 -16.62 -5.14
C SER A 33 9.40 -17.80 -4.35
N VAL A 34 8.88 -19.01 -4.61
CA VAL A 34 9.43 -20.25 -4.07
C VAL A 34 10.60 -20.65 -4.95
N PHE A 35 11.83 -20.62 -4.43
CA PHE A 35 12.97 -21.20 -5.13
C PHE A 35 12.97 -22.73 -4.94
N PRO A 36 13.14 -23.53 -6.00
CA PRO A 36 13.32 -24.97 -5.87
C PRO A 36 14.76 -25.23 -5.41
N GLY A 37 14.98 -25.44 -4.11
CA GLY A 37 16.31 -25.77 -3.64
C GLY A 37 16.42 -26.13 -2.17
N GLU A 38 15.81 -25.35 -1.27
CA GLU A 38 15.84 -25.63 0.17
C GLU A 38 14.52 -25.27 0.83
N VAL A 39 13.97 -26.21 1.60
CA VAL A 39 12.69 -26.08 2.31
C VAL A 39 12.89 -25.22 3.56
N SER A 40 13.32 -23.97 3.40
CA SER A 40 13.27 -22.97 4.46
C SER A 40 11.89 -22.33 4.40
N ALA A 41 10.98 -22.70 5.31
CA ALA A 41 9.64 -22.15 5.36
C ALA A 41 9.71 -20.66 5.77
N GLN A 42 9.75 -19.78 4.77
CA GLN A 42 9.46 -18.36 4.91
C GLN A 42 7.99 -18.09 4.57
N SER A 43 7.33 -17.24 5.36
CA SER A 43 5.97 -16.77 5.07
C SER A 43 5.97 -15.25 5.02
N LEU A 44 5.32 -14.70 4.01
CA LEU A 44 5.07 -13.27 3.86
C LEU A 44 3.55 -13.09 3.94
N ASN A 45 3.10 -12.36 4.96
CA ASN A 45 1.68 -12.08 5.17
C ASN A 45 1.46 -10.57 5.26
N CYS A 46 0.71 -10.01 4.31
CA CYS A 46 0.28 -8.62 4.33
C CYS A 46 -1.18 -8.54 4.75
N PHE A 47 -1.46 -7.95 5.91
CA PHE A 47 -2.79 -7.95 6.52
C PHE A 47 -3.39 -6.55 6.71
N GLU A 48 -2.58 -5.48 6.69
CA GLU A 48 -3.07 -4.09 6.67
C GLU A 48 -2.81 -3.48 5.30
N SER A 49 -3.88 -3.03 4.62
CA SER A 49 -3.78 -2.31 3.34
C SER A 49 -3.33 -0.87 3.57
N LEU A 50 -2.61 -0.28 2.60
CA LEU A 50 -2.29 1.15 2.63
C LEU A 50 -3.53 1.94 2.22
N ILE A 51 -4.06 2.76 3.13
CA ILE A 51 -5.22 3.61 2.88
C ILE A 51 -4.77 5.05 2.99
N PHE A 52 -4.89 5.78 1.88
CA PHE A 52 -4.60 7.22 1.88
C PHE A 52 -5.75 7.98 2.54
N GLY A 53 -6.99 7.51 2.40
CA GLY A 53 -8.17 8.09 3.04
C GLY A 53 -9.11 8.73 2.02
N GLU A 54 -9.82 9.76 2.49
CA GLU A 54 -10.76 10.54 1.70
C GLU A 54 -10.16 11.93 1.42
N PHE A 55 -10.32 12.45 0.20
CA PHE A 55 -9.80 13.78 -0.15
C PHE A 55 -10.75 14.59 -0.98
N VAL A 56 -10.63 15.91 -0.84
CA VAL A 56 -11.20 16.91 -1.75
C VAL A 56 -10.06 17.67 -2.41
N THR A 57 -10.08 17.77 -3.73
CA THR A 57 -9.05 18.51 -4.48
C THR A 57 -9.22 20.01 -4.30
N CYS A 58 -8.10 20.73 -4.19
CA CYS A 58 -8.08 22.20 -4.07
C CYS A 58 -8.25 22.91 -5.43
N GLY A 59 -8.35 22.18 -6.55
CA GLY A 59 -8.31 22.70 -7.92
C GLY A 59 -6.91 22.77 -8.56
N ALA A 60 -5.85 22.43 -7.81
CA ALA A 60 -4.49 22.25 -8.31
C ALA A 60 -3.97 20.84 -7.98
N ALA A 61 -2.85 20.45 -8.61
CA ALA A 61 -2.21 19.17 -8.31
C ALA A 61 -1.69 19.16 -6.87
N GLY A 62 -1.84 18.03 -6.19
CA GLY A 62 -1.53 17.87 -4.79
C GLY A 62 -0.95 16.50 -4.47
N SER A 63 -0.65 16.26 -3.20
CA SER A 63 -0.14 14.98 -2.75
C SER A 63 -0.60 14.64 -1.35
N VAL A 64 -0.59 13.34 -1.06
CA VAL A 64 -0.84 12.80 0.29
C VAL A 64 0.24 11.76 0.56
N THR A 65 1.01 11.98 1.61
CA THR A 65 2.00 11.01 2.08
C THR A 65 1.49 10.34 3.33
N VAL A 66 1.51 9.02 3.34
CA VAL A 66 1.34 8.19 4.54
C VAL A 66 2.67 7.50 4.79
N ARG A 67 3.28 7.70 5.96
CA ARG A 67 4.61 7.17 6.27
C ARG A 67 4.55 5.84 7.04
N PRO A 68 5.65 5.06 7.06
CA PRO A 68 5.73 3.82 7.87
C PRO A 68 5.48 4.01 9.37
N ASP A 69 5.77 5.19 9.93
CA ASP A 69 5.43 5.53 11.32
C ASP A 69 3.95 5.89 11.53
N ASN A 70 3.14 5.85 10.47
CA ASN A 70 1.73 6.24 10.42
C ASN A 70 1.48 7.77 10.51
N SER A 71 2.52 8.59 10.43
CA SER A 71 2.37 10.03 10.22
C SER A 71 1.89 10.32 8.79
N THR A 72 1.11 11.39 8.64
CA THR A 72 0.58 11.78 7.34
C THR A 72 0.85 13.26 7.07
N THR A 73 1.04 13.59 5.79
CA THR A 73 1.17 14.98 5.32
C THR A 73 0.40 15.13 4.01
N SER A 74 -0.30 16.24 3.84
CA SER A 74 -1.02 16.55 2.60
C SER A 74 -0.60 17.90 2.04
N SER A 75 -0.65 18.03 0.72
CA SER A 75 -0.42 19.28 -0.01
C SER A 75 -1.49 19.47 -1.06
N CYS A 76 -2.11 20.65 -1.10
CA CYS A 76 -3.21 21.02 -2.00
C CYS A 76 -4.35 19.98 -2.10
N VAL A 77 -4.63 19.30 -0.99
CA VAL A 77 -5.81 18.48 -0.81
C VAL A 77 -6.28 18.61 0.62
N THR A 78 -7.60 18.64 0.80
CA THR A 78 -8.22 18.62 2.12
C THR A 78 -8.54 17.17 2.45
N VAL A 79 -8.02 16.68 3.57
CA VAL A 79 -8.33 15.33 4.07
C VAL A 79 -9.75 15.32 4.60
N GLY A 80 -10.54 14.35 4.15
CA GLY A 80 -11.91 14.11 4.59
C GLY A 80 -11.95 13.29 5.87
N SER A 81 -13.05 12.57 6.06
CA SER A 81 -13.36 11.85 7.30
C SER A 81 -12.83 10.41 7.33
N ALA A 82 -12.51 9.84 6.17
CA ALA A 82 -12.03 8.47 6.10
C ALA A 82 -10.60 8.33 6.70
N PRO A 83 -10.34 7.23 7.43
CA PRO A 83 -9.06 7.02 8.09
C PRO A 83 -7.92 6.85 7.09
N GLN A 84 -6.74 7.31 7.48
CA GLN A 84 -5.48 7.06 6.79
C GLN A 84 -4.70 5.99 7.57
N THR A 85 -4.20 4.97 6.89
CA THR A 85 -3.41 3.90 7.53
C THR A 85 -2.28 3.46 6.62
N ARG A 86 -1.11 3.21 7.21
CA ARG A 86 0.03 2.59 6.52
C ARG A 86 -0.29 1.17 6.09
N GLY A 87 0.45 0.68 5.11
CA GLY A 87 0.48 -0.76 4.80
C GLY A 87 1.30 -1.51 5.84
N ARG A 88 1.00 -2.79 6.06
CA ARG A 88 1.81 -3.63 6.94
C ARG A 88 1.87 -5.07 6.45
N CYS A 89 3.10 -5.57 6.38
CA CYS A 89 3.40 -6.97 6.14
C CYS A 89 4.25 -7.54 7.27
N VAL A 90 4.15 -8.84 7.47
CA VAL A 90 4.97 -9.60 8.40
C VAL A 90 5.68 -10.69 7.61
N VAL A 91 6.98 -10.80 7.83
CA VAL A 91 7.81 -11.90 7.34
C VAL A 91 8.16 -12.78 8.52
N THR A 92 7.89 -14.08 8.42
CA THR A 92 8.31 -15.09 9.40
C THR A 92 9.24 -16.09 8.77
N GLN A 93 10.30 -16.46 9.49
CA GLN A 93 11.26 -17.48 9.09
C GLN A 93 11.30 -18.63 10.09
N SER A 94 11.49 -19.83 9.57
CA SER A 94 11.84 -21.01 10.39
C SER A 94 13.36 -21.11 10.55
N PHE A 95 13.82 -21.71 11.65
CA PHE A 95 15.25 -21.95 11.88
C PHE A 95 15.82 -22.94 10.84
N PRO A 96 17.07 -22.76 10.34
CA PRO A 96 18.03 -21.70 10.69
C PRO A 96 17.70 -20.35 10.03
N PHE A 97 17.95 -19.25 10.75
CA PHE A 97 17.68 -17.90 10.24
C PHE A 97 18.73 -17.50 9.20
N ARG A 98 18.26 -17.07 8.03
CA ARG A 98 19.12 -16.51 6.97
C ARG A 98 18.72 -15.06 6.67
N PRO A 99 19.62 -14.27 6.05
CA PRO A 99 19.26 -12.95 5.59
C PRO A 99 18.11 -13.03 4.58
N ILE A 100 17.06 -12.26 4.80
CA ILE A 100 15.97 -12.06 3.84
C ILE A 100 16.03 -10.64 3.32
N GLN A 101 15.96 -10.53 2.01
CA GLN A 101 15.71 -9.27 1.32
C GLN A 101 14.21 -9.10 1.08
N VAL A 102 13.62 -8.08 1.69
CA VAL A 102 12.25 -7.66 1.43
C VAL A 102 12.28 -6.51 0.45
N ASN A 103 11.48 -6.59 -0.62
CA ASN A 103 11.32 -5.52 -1.60
C ASN A 103 9.84 -5.18 -1.81
N VAL A 104 9.55 -3.90 -2.03
CA VAL A 104 8.22 -3.40 -2.42
C VAL A 104 8.36 -2.65 -3.74
N SER A 105 7.35 -2.75 -4.61
CA SER A 105 7.30 -1.95 -5.84
C SER A 105 7.47 -0.46 -5.52
N GLY A 106 8.43 0.22 -6.17
CA GLY A 106 8.72 1.63 -5.88
C GLY A 106 7.66 2.62 -6.35
N THR A 107 6.86 2.22 -7.33
CA THR A 107 5.72 2.98 -7.83
C THR A 107 4.58 2.04 -8.18
N THR A 108 3.36 2.56 -8.16
CA THR A 108 2.18 1.87 -8.71
C THR A 108 1.15 2.90 -9.17
N THR A 109 0.19 2.46 -9.98
CA THR A 109 -0.92 3.28 -10.43
C THR A 109 -2.20 2.76 -9.80
N ILE A 110 -3.00 3.67 -9.28
CA ILE A 110 -4.35 3.37 -8.80
C ILE A 110 -5.38 3.92 -9.77
N ASN A 111 -6.46 3.18 -9.98
CA ASN A 111 -7.43 3.46 -11.03
C ASN A 111 -8.85 3.56 -10.47
N SER A 112 -9.66 4.42 -11.08
CA SER A 112 -11.11 4.55 -10.89
C SER A 112 -11.75 4.83 -12.25
N GLY A 113 -12.27 3.79 -12.90
CA GLY A 113 -12.75 3.89 -14.28
C GLY A 113 -11.63 4.33 -15.23
N GLY A 114 -11.88 5.40 -16.00
CA GLY A 114 -10.88 5.99 -16.91
C GLY A 114 -9.88 6.96 -16.26
N ASN A 115 -9.93 7.15 -14.94
CA ASN A 115 -9.05 8.05 -14.21
C ASN A 115 -7.99 7.27 -13.43
N SER A 116 -6.79 7.82 -13.33
CA SER A 116 -5.67 7.22 -12.61
C SER A 116 -4.94 8.23 -11.71
N MET A 117 -4.31 7.74 -10.65
CA MET A 117 -3.33 8.48 -9.85
C MET A 117 -2.06 7.64 -9.68
N SER A 118 -0.91 8.29 -9.48
CA SER A 118 0.34 7.60 -9.24
C SER A 118 0.67 7.56 -7.74
N VAL A 119 1.20 6.43 -7.31
CA VAL A 119 1.78 6.23 -5.98
C VAL A 119 3.29 6.12 -6.16
N THR A 120 4.04 6.95 -5.43
CA THR A 120 5.50 7.08 -5.50
C THR A 120 6.10 7.17 -4.09
N ASN A 121 7.43 7.31 -4.00
CA ASN A 121 8.15 7.50 -2.73
C ASN A 121 7.80 6.42 -1.69
N VAL A 122 7.74 5.17 -2.14
CA VAL A 122 7.47 4.03 -1.28
C VAL A 122 8.65 3.84 -0.33
N ASN A 123 8.35 3.82 0.96
CA ASN A 123 9.31 3.63 2.03
C ASN A 123 8.87 2.47 2.91
N ILE A 124 9.81 1.61 3.32
CA ILE A 124 9.56 0.49 4.21
C ILE A 124 10.38 0.59 5.49
N VAL A 125 9.84 0.07 6.60
CA VAL A 125 10.46 0.02 7.93
C VAL A 125 10.65 1.41 8.58
N THR A 126 11.31 2.33 7.88
CA THR A 126 11.56 3.71 8.33
C THR A 126 11.11 4.72 7.28
N ASN A 127 10.93 5.97 7.68
CA ASN A 127 10.47 7.04 6.78
C ASN A 127 11.42 7.33 5.61
N ASN A 128 12.69 6.90 5.71
CA ASN A 128 13.71 7.02 4.66
C ASN A 128 14.26 5.64 4.24
N GLY A 129 13.53 4.55 4.53
CA GLY A 129 14.01 3.18 4.32
C GLY A 129 14.02 2.74 2.86
N GLY A 130 13.47 3.55 1.94
CA GLY A 130 13.39 3.21 0.52
C GLY A 130 12.51 1.98 0.27
N THR A 131 12.72 1.33 -0.87
CA THR A 131 11.85 0.25 -1.36
C THR A 131 12.31 -1.15 -0.98
N GLY A 132 13.44 -1.29 -0.30
CA GLY A 132 14.03 -2.59 0.03
C GLY A 132 14.84 -2.58 1.31
N THR A 133 14.88 -3.72 2.01
CA THR A 133 15.65 -3.91 3.25
C THR A 133 16.11 -5.36 3.36
N THR A 134 17.28 -5.57 3.96
CA THR A 134 17.81 -6.90 4.26
C THR A 134 17.89 -7.08 5.76
N VAL A 135 17.28 -8.15 6.29
CA VAL A 135 17.25 -8.42 7.73
C VAL A 135 17.42 -9.92 7.99
N THR A 136 18.17 -10.25 9.04
CA THR A 136 18.26 -11.60 9.60
C THR A 136 17.49 -11.64 10.91
N ALA A 137 16.24 -12.11 10.87
CA ALA A 137 15.39 -12.23 12.05
C ALA A 137 14.33 -13.34 11.88
N PRO A 138 13.91 -14.01 12.96
CA PRO A 138 12.80 -14.97 12.93
C PRO A 138 11.48 -14.33 12.51
N PHE A 139 11.31 -13.05 12.86
CA PHE A 139 10.14 -12.26 12.62
C PHE A 139 10.56 -10.84 12.24
N LEU A 140 9.98 -10.33 11.15
CA LEU A 140 10.17 -8.95 10.71
C LEU A 140 8.81 -8.31 10.44
N ASN A 141 8.55 -7.21 11.14
CA ASN A 141 7.44 -6.32 10.84
C ASN A 141 7.88 -5.29 9.78
N VAL A 142 7.15 -5.23 8.67
CA VAL A 142 7.42 -4.36 7.53
C VAL A 142 6.27 -3.35 7.39
N PRO A 143 6.31 -2.23 8.12
CA PRO A 143 5.43 -1.11 7.85
C PRO A 143 5.80 -0.46 6.51
N ILE A 144 4.79 -0.08 5.72
CA ILE A 144 4.93 0.43 4.36
C ILE A 144 4.19 1.76 4.26
N GLY A 145 4.91 2.79 3.84
CA GLY A 145 4.36 4.11 3.52
C GLY A 145 4.61 4.46 2.06
N ALA A 146 3.85 5.41 1.53
CA ALA A 146 4.02 5.94 0.18
C ALA A 146 3.41 7.33 0.05
N THR A 147 3.62 7.96 -1.11
CA THR A 147 3.02 9.23 -1.50
C THR A 147 2.07 9.02 -2.67
N LEU A 148 0.81 9.40 -2.49
CA LEU A 148 -0.18 9.52 -3.56
C LEU A 148 -0.04 10.89 -4.21
N ASN A 149 0.06 10.93 -5.54
CA ASN A 149 0.02 12.16 -6.32
C ASN A 149 -1.38 12.32 -6.92
N VAL A 150 -2.04 13.42 -6.56
CA VAL A 150 -3.42 13.73 -6.96
C VAL A 150 -3.38 14.77 -8.07
N GLY A 151 -4.00 14.47 -9.21
CA GLY A 151 -4.09 15.41 -10.32
C GLY A 151 -5.01 16.59 -10.02
N ALA A 152 -4.78 17.73 -10.68
CA ALA A 152 -5.59 18.94 -10.51
C ALA A 152 -7.08 18.73 -10.85
N THR A 153 -7.36 17.88 -11.83
CA THR A 153 -8.70 17.58 -12.34
C THR A 153 -9.19 16.17 -11.95
N GLN A 154 -8.69 15.63 -10.83
CA GLN A 154 -9.05 14.27 -10.42
C GLN A 154 -10.56 14.13 -10.20
N ALA A 155 -11.19 13.20 -10.92
CA ALA A 155 -12.61 12.91 -10.75
C ALA A 155 -12.86 12.19 -9.42
N SER A 156 -13.94 12.54 -8.73
CA SER A 156 -14.41 11.81 -7.54
C SER A 156 -14.62 10.34 -7.85
N GLY A 157 -14.37 9.48 -6.86
CA GLY A 157 -14.52 8.04 -7.03
C GLY A 157 -13.63 7.24 -6.07
N THR A 158 -13.77 5.91 -6.15
CA THR A 158 -12.93 4.98 -5.38
C THR A 158 -11.78 4.51 -6.25
N TYR A 159 -10.55 4.88 -5.87
CA TYR A 159 -9.34 4.47 -6.55
C TYR A 159 -8.72 3.28 -5.85
N THR A 160 -8.43 2.25 -6.64
CA THR A 160 -7.80 1.03 -6.14
C THR A 160 -6.60 0.63 -6.98
N GLY A 161 -5.67 -0.07 -6.35
CA GLY A 161 -4.52 -0.68 -7.01
C GLY A 161 -3.82 -1.64 -6.06
N ALA A 162 -2.66 -2.12 -6.49
CA ALA A 162 -1.83 -3.02 -5.70
C ALA A 162 -0.36 -2.60 -5.69
N LEU A 163 0.31 -2.76 -4.55
CA LEU A 163 1.77 -2.80 -4.46
C LEU A 163 2.24 -4.25 -4.36
N GLY A 164 3.23 -4.62 -5.15
CA GLY A 164 3.88 -5.91 -5.03
C GLY A 164 4.85 -5.91 -3.87
N VAL A 165 4.75 -6.91 -2.99
CA VAL A 165 5.72 -7.17 -1.91
C VAL A 165 6.34 -8.54 -2.13
N THR A 166 7.66 -8.59 -2.10
CA THR A 166 8.44 -9.83 -2.21
C THR A 166 9.37 -9.97 -1.00
N ALA A 167 9.62 -11.22 -0.61
CA ALA A 167 10.63 -11.58 0.36
C ALA A 167 11.48 -12.69 -0.26
N ILE A 168 12.78 -12.46 -0.39
CA ILE A 168 13.72 -13.34 -1.07
C ILE A 168 14.81 -13.73 -0.06
N LEU A 169 15.04 -15.03 0.07
CA LEU A 169 16.18 -15.57 0.82
C LEU A 169 17.48 -15.23 0.08
N GLN A 170 18.47 -14.68 0.80
CA GLN A 170 19.81 -14.43 0.24
C GLN A 170 20.74 -15.63 0.44
#